data_AF-S7VKE7-F1
#
_entry.id   AF-S7VKE7-F1
#
_cell.length_a   1.000
_cell.length_b   1.000
_cell.length_c   1.000
_cell.angle_alpha   90.00
_cell.angle_beta   90.00
_cell.angle_gamma   90.00
#
_symmetry.space_group_name_H-M   'P 1'
#
loop_
_entity.id
_entity.type
_entity.pdbx_description
1 polymer ?
#
loop_
_entity_poly.entity_id
_entity_poly.type
_entity_poly.pdbx_seq_one_letter_code
_entity_poly.pdbx_strand_id
1 'polypeptide(L)'
;MEAFVRFRLTKDEIYFANIEPDFNVLPLIEKHFKRRYADQKWVIYDIKRGYGLFYDLEKVELINMDFPENFNFTKTDDAFFATQEFEFQKLWQDYFKATNIASRKNMILHIRHIPKRYWKYLSEKQPN
;
A
#
# COMPACT_ATOMS: atom_id res chain seq x y z
N MET A 1 -6.40 -9.38 -3.46
CA MET A 1 -5.97 -8.02 -3.06
C MET A 1 -4.75 -8.04 -2.14
N GLU A 2 -4.61 -9.07 -1.29
CA GLU A 2 -3.51 -9.20 -0.31
C GLU A 2 -2.10 -8.88 -0.87
N ALA A 3 -1.74 -9.42 -2.04
CA ALA A 3 -0.40 -9.24 -2.62
C ALA A 3 -0.07 -7.83 -3.14
N PHE A 4 -1.07 -6.95 -3.29
CA PHE A 4 -0.91 -5.63 -3.93
C PHE A 4 -1.11 -4.46 -2.95
N VAL A 5 -1.11 -4.75 -1.65
CA VAL A 5 -1.10 -3.72 -0.61
C VAL A 5 0.35 -3.31 -0.35
N ARG A 6 0.61 -2.00 -0.35
CA ARG A 6 1.89 -1.41 0.01
C ARG A 6 1.64 -0.42 1.13
N PHE A 7 2.32 -0.66 2.25
CA PHE A 7 2.28 0.24 3.39
C PHE A 7 3.33 1.33 3.24
N ARG A 8 3.00 2.50 3.76
CA ARG A 8 3.88 3.65 3.86
C ARG A 8 3.78 4.21 5.28
N LEU A 9 4.91 4.47 5.92
CA LEU A 9 4.94 4.94 7.30
C LEU A 9 4.52 6.42 7.38
N THR A 10 3.50 6.71 8.19
CA THR A 10 3.09 8.08 8.51
C THR A 10 3.94 8.68 9.64
N LYS A 11 3.86 10.00 9.82
CA LYS A 11 4.51 10.70 10.95
C LYS A 11 3.99 10.26 12.33
N ASP A 12 2.77 9.76 12.38
CA ASP A 12 2.13 9.26 13.61
C ASP A 12 2.48 7.79 13.91
N GLU A 13 3.52 7.25 13.27
CA GLU A 13 3.99 5.86 13.42
C GLU A 13 2.93 4.81 13.04
N ILE A 14 2.05 5.13 12.08
CA ILE A 14 1.04 4.22 11.55
C ILE A 14 1.40 3.87 10.11
N TYR A 15 1.33 2.59 9.77
CA TYR A 15 1.52 2.13 8.40
C TYR A 15 0.24 2.31 7.60
N PHE A 16 0.23 3.26 6.67
CA PHE A 16 -0.93 3.56 5.83
C PHE A 16 -0.80 2.90 4.45
N ALA A 17 -1.84 2.19 4.04
CA ALA A 17 -1.97 1.62 2.71
C ALA A 17 -3.31 2.01 2.09
N ASN A 18 -3.27 2.32 0.80
CA ASN A 18 -4.45 2.67 0.03
C ASN A 18 -4.73 1.60 -1.04
N ILE A 19 -6.00 1.25 -1.19
CA ILE A 19 -6.46 0.24 -2.14
C ILE A 19 -7.65 0.77 -2.94
N GLU A 20 -7.85 0.21 -4.13
CA GLU A 20 -9.03 0.50 -4.96
C GLU A 20 -9.50 -0.78 -5.66
N PRO A 21 -10.08 -1.73 -4.92
CA PRO A 21 -10.56 -3.00 -5.45
C PRO A 21 -11.92 -2.85 -6.13
N ASP A 22 -12.17 -3.71 -7.13
CA ASP A 22 -13.46 -3.77 -7.84
C ASP A 22 -14.62 -4.07 -6.86
N PHE A 23 -14.40 -4.97 -5.91
CA PHE A 23 -15.37 -5.43 -4.91
C PHE A 23 -15.00 -5.04 -3.49
N ASN A 24 -15.97 -5.12 -2.58
CA ASN A 24 -15.73 -4.87 -1.17
C ASN A 24 -14.96 -6.05 -0.57
N VAL A 25 -13.66 -5.88 -0.41
CA VAL A 25 -12.77 -6.93 0.10
C VAL A 25 -12.22 -6.64 1.49
N LEU A 26 -12.43 -5.43 2.05
CA LEU A 26 -11.90 -5.06 3.36
C LEU A 26 -12.27 -6.09 4.45
N PRO A 27 -13.54 -6.49 4.62
CA PRO A 27 -13.91 -7.49 5.64
C PRO A 27 -13.22 -8.85 5.44
N LEU A 28 -12.82 -9.19 4.22
CA LEU A 28 -12.22 -10.47 3.89
C LEU A 28 -10.71 -10.49 4.17
N ILE A 29 -10.02 -9.36 4.00
CA ILE A 29 -8.57 -9.27 4.14
C ILE A 29 -8.13 -8.95 5.57
N GLU A 30 -9.04 -8.49 6.44
CA GLU A 30 -8.77 -8.16 7.84
C GLU A 30 -7.93 -9.23 8.55
N LYS A 31 -8.42 -10.48 8.55
CA LYS A 31 -7.77 -11.60 9.24
C LYS A 31 -6.35 -11.87 8.73
N HIS A 32 -6.11 -11.65 7.43
CA HIS A 32 -4.80 -11.82 6.83
C HIS A 32 -3.81 -10.80 7.39
N PHE A 33 -4.17 -9.51 7.32
CA PHE A 33 -3.28 -8.42 7.72
C PHE A 33 -3.08 -8.37 9.23
N LYS A 34 -4.13 -8.62 10.04
CA LYS A 34 -4.01 -8.72 11.50
C LYS A 34 -2.99 -9.78 11.93
N ARG A 35 -3.03 -10.96 11.30
CA ARG A 35 -2.11 -12.05 11.62
C ARG A 35 -0.68 -11.79 11.14
N ARG A 36 -0.52 -11.13 9.99
CA ARG A 36 0.78 -10.93 9.34
C ARG A 36 1.55 -9.75 9.91
N TYR A 37 0.86 -8.67 10.27
CA TYR A 37 1.42 -7.42 10.79
C TYR A 37 0.84 -7.17 12.19
N ALA A 38 1.12 -8.11 13.10
CA ALA A 38 0.54 -8.12 14.44
C ALA A 38 1.25 -7.14 15.40
N ASP A 39 2.48 -6.75 15.07
CA ASP A 39 3.41 -5.92 15.85
C ASP A 39 3.39 -4.44 15.45
N GLN A 40 2.58 -4.05 14.47
CA GLN A 40 2.56 -2.71 13.89
C GLN A 40 1.12 -2.19 13.78
N LYS A 41 0.93 -0.90 14.06
CA LYS A 41 -0.34 -0.22 13.77
C LYS A 41 -0.45 0.03 12.28
N TRP A 42 -1.59 -0.28 11.69
CA TRP A 42 -1.77 -0.08 10.25
C TRP A 42 -3.19 0.33 9.88
N VAL A 43 -3.29 1.03 8.77
CA VAL A 43 -4.54 1.41 8.11
C VAL A 43 -4.54 0.86 6.69
N ILE A 44 -5.62 0.21 6.29
CA ILE A 44 -5.89 -0.13 4.89
C ILE A 44 -7.17 0.59 4.47
N TYR A 45 -7.04 1.60 3.61
CA TYR A 45 -8.14 2.47 3.20
C TYR A 45 -8.59 2.18 1.77
N ASP A 46 -9.89 1.91 1.58
CA ASP A 46 -10.50 1.75 0.26
C ASP A 46 -10.98 3.11 -0.26
N ILE A 47 -10.22 3.68 -1.19
CA ILE A 47 -10.48 5.00 -1.77
C ILE A 47 -11.85 5.04 -2.46
N LYS A 48 -12.26 3.95 -3.12
CA LYS A 48 -13.51 3.90 -3.88
C LYS A 48 -14.74 3.91 -2.97
N ARG A 49 -14.61 3.37 -1.75
CA ARG A 49 -15.73 3.21 -0.80
C ARG A 49 -15.71 4.22 0.34
N GLY A 50 -14.60 4.94 0.54
CA GLY A 50 -14.51 6.00 1.54
C GLY A 50 -14.39 5.49 2.98
N TYR A 51 -13.91 4.27 3.19
CA TYR A 51 -13.66 3.73 4.52
C TYR A 51 -12.47 2.77 4.52
N GLY A 52 -11.93 2.50 5.70
CA GLY A 52 -10.78 1.63 5.88
C GLY A 52 -10.88 0.73 7.10
N LEU A 53 -9.89 -0.13 7.23
CA LEU A 53 -9.60 -0.90 8.43
C LEU A 53 -8.45 -0.24 9.18
N PHE A 54 -8.58 -0.09 10.49
CA PHE A 54 -7.52 0.34 11.38
C PHE A 54 -7.23 -0.74 12.41
N TYR A 55 -5.96 -1.12 12.53
CA TYR A 55 -5.48 -2.04 13.56
C TYR A 55 -4.65 -1.29 14.59
N ASP A 56 -5.07 -1.36 15.85
CA ASP A 56 -4.48 -0.65 16.98
C ASP A 56 -3.48 -1.49 17.81
N LEU A 57 -3.15 -2.71 17.33
CA LEU A 57 -2.40 -3.80 18.01
C LEU A 57 -3.25 -4.77 18.83
N GLU A 58 -4.54 -4.51 19.04
CA GLU A 58 -5.45 -5.40 19.76
C GLU A 58 -6.60 -5.86 18.87
N LYS A 59 -7.28 -4.91 18.24
CA LYS A 59 -8.49 -5.10 17.44
C LYS A 59 -8.39 -4.35 16.11
N VAL A 60 -9.20 -4.80 15.15
CA VAL A 60 -9.37 -4.10 13.88
C VAL A 60 -10.74 -3.45 13.89
N GLU A 61 -10.80 -2.17 13.55
CA GLU A 61 -12.02 -1.39 13.48
C GLU A 61 -12.21 -0.79 12.09
N LEU A 62 -13.47 -0.56 11.73
CA LEU A 62 -13.82 0.20 10.54
C LEU A 62 -13.70 1.69 10.85
N ILE A 63 -12.98 2.41 10.01
CA ILE A 63 -12.77 3.85 10.15
C ILE A 63 -13.16 4.59 8.88
N ASN A 64 -13.65 5.81 9.06
CA ASN A 64 -13.79 6.78 7.99
C ASN A 64 -12.75 7.88 8.22
N MET A 65 -12.16 8.38 7.15
CA MET A 65 -11.14 9.43 7.19
C MET A 65 -11.51 10.51 6.20
N ASP A 66 -11.29 11.75 6.61
CA ASP A 66 -11.38 12.92 5.73
C ASP A 66 -9.98 13.27 5.23
N PHE A 67 -9.86 13.47 3.92
CA PHE A 67 -8.63 13.87 3.27
C PHE A 67 -8.75 15.30 2.74
N PRO A 68 -7.65 16.09 2.73
CA PRO A 68 -7.63 17.37 2.04
C PRO A 68 -8.06 17.23 0.57
N GLU A 69 -8.73 18.26 0.02
CA GLU A 69 -9.23 18.23 -1.38
C GLU A 69 -8.16 17.86 -2.42
N ASN A 70 -6.90 18.24 -2.16
CA ASN A 70 -5.77 18.00 -3.06
C ASN A 70 -4.90 16.79 -2.66
N PHE A 71 -5.39 15.90 -1.81
CA PHE A 71 -4.61 14.74 -1.37
C PHE A 71 -4.39 13.74 -2.51
N ASN A 72 -3.13 13.51 -2.85
CA ASN A 72 -2.76 12.57 -3.89
C ASN A 72 -2.39 11.19 -3.30
N PHE A 73 -3.34 10.25 -3.36
CA PHE A 73 -3.14 8.89 -2.85
C PHE A 73 -1.98 8.11 -3.49
N THR A 74 -1.54 8.49 -4.69
CA THR A 74 -0.39 7.84 -5.35
C THR A 74 0.94 8.39 -4.88
N LYS A 75 1.01 9.61 -4.36
CA LYS A 75 2.27 10.24 -3.95
C LYS A 75 2.51 10.07 -2.46
N THR A 76 3.78 10.00 -2.09
CA THR A 76 4.24 10.07 -0.71
C THR A 76 4.60 11.52 -0.44
N ASP A 77 3.75 12.22 0.29
CA ASP A 77 3.92 13.64 0.63
C ASP A 77 4.57 13.79 2.01
N ASP A 78 5.59 14.65 2.12
CA ASP A 78 6.30 14.92 3.38
C ASP A 78 5.39 15.57 4.42
N ALA A 79 4.24 16.12 4.04
CA ALA A 79 3.26 16.61 5.01
C ALA A 79 2.74 15.49 5.94
N PHE A 80 2.51 14.29 5.42
CA PHE A 80 1.83 13.19 6.11
C PHE A 80 2.72 11.98 6.40
N PHE A 81 3.70 11.72 5.54
CA PHE A 81 4.56 10.55 5.64
C PHE A 81 5.87 10.88 6.37
N ALA A 82 6.43 9.87 7.03
CA ALA A 82 7.70 10.02 7.73
C ALA A 82 8.85 10.24 6.74
N THR A 83 9.85 11.06 7.08
CA THR A 83 10.99 11.32 6.20
C THR A 83 11.77 10.04 5.85
N GLN A 84 11.83 9.08 6.77
CA GLN A 84 12.47 7.77 6.55
C GLN A 84 11.73 6.93 5.49
N GLU A 85 10.43 7.12 5.30
CA GLU A 85 9.63 6.38 4.32
C GLU A 85 10.16 6.58 2.90
N PHE A 86 10.64 7.77 2.58
CA PHE A 86 11.23 8.06 1.27
C PHE A 86 12.48 7.22 1.01
N GLU A 87 13.32 7.04 2.04
CA GLU A 87 14.51 6.17 1.94
C GLU A 87 14.10 4.71 1.78
N PHE A 88 13.09 4.24 2.51
CA PHE A 88 12.56 2.89 2.38
C PHE A 88 11.99 2.61 0.98
N GLN A 89 11.26 3.55 0.39
CA GLN A 89 10.74 3.40 -0.98
C GLN A 89 11.87 3.28 -2.00
N LYS A 90 12.91 4.10 -1.85
CA LYS A 90 14.10 4.02 -2.70
C LYS A 90 14.81 2.67 -2.55
N LEU A 91 15.04 2.22 -1.32
CA LEU A 91 15.65 0.91 -1.04
C LEU A 91 14.84 -0.23 -1.68
N TRP A 92 13.51 -0.18 -1.59
CA TRP A 92 12.63 -1.16 -2.22
C TRP A 92 12.74 -1.16 -3.76
N GLN A 93 12.76 0.02 -4.38
CA GLN A 93 12.93 0.16 -5.83
C GLN A 93 14.29 -0.37 -6.30
N ASP A 94 15.36 -0.03 -5.57
CA ASP A 94 16.71 -0.50 -5.86
C ASP A 94 16.81 -2.02 -5.72
N TYR A 95 16.25 -2.60 -4.66
CA TYR A 95 16.14 -4.04 -4.47
C TYR A 95 15.37 -4.72 -5.60
N PHE A 96 14.19 -4.18 -5.96
CA PHE A 96 13.35 -4.72 -7.03
C PHE A 96 14.08 -4.71 -8.39
N LYS A 97 14.84 -3.65 -8.66
CA LYS A 97 15.65 -3.54 -9.88
C LYS A 97 16.84 -4.49 -9.88
N ALA A 98 17.57 -4.57 -8.77
CA ALA A 98 18.80 -5.36 -8.65
C ALA A 98 18.54 -6.87 -8.69
N THR A 99 17.43 -7.33 -8.11
CA THR A 99 17.07 -8.76 -8.11
C THR A 99 16.45 -9.23 -9.42
N ASN A 100 16.01 -8.32 -10.28
CA ASN A 100 15.38 -8.67 -11.54
C ASN A 100 16.41 -9.11 -12.59
N ILE A 101 16.21 -10.30 -13.14
CA ILE A 101 17.09 -10.85 -14.18
C ILE A 101 16.60 -10.37 -15.54
N ALA A 102 17.34 -9.45 -16.17
CA ALA A 102 16.94 -8.80 -17.42
C ALA A 102 16.61 -9.80 -18.55
N SER A 103 17.37 -10.89 -18.68
CA SER A 103 17.12 -11.93 -19.69
C SER A 103 15.84 -12.74 -19.47
N ARG A 104 15.26 -12.73 -18.26
CA ARG A 104 14.01 -13.43 -17.91
C ARG A 104 12.78 -12.51 -17.96
N LYS A 105 12.92 -11.28 -18.44
CA LYS A 105 11.84 -10.29 -18.48
C LYS A 105 10.74 -10.72 -19.47
N ASN A 106 9.60 -11.17 -18.94
CA ASN A 106 8.39 -11.47 -19.72
C ASN A 106 7.24 -10.54 -19.29
N MET A 107 7.02 -9.47 -20.05
CA MET A 107 6.01 -8.46 -19.69
C MET A 107 4.58 -8.95 -19.88
N ILE A 108 4.32 -9.83 -20.85
CA ILE A 108 2.99 -10.40 -21.09
C ILE A 108 2.56 -11.21 -19.86
N LEU A 109 3.44 -12.09 -19.37
CA LEU A 109 3.18 -12.89 -18.16
C LEU A 109 3.07 -12.00 -16.92
N HIS A 110 3.94 -10.99 -16.79
CA HIS A 110 3.90 -10.05 -15.67
C HIS A 110 2.56 -9.32 -15.57
N ILE A 111 2.00 -8.85 -16.69
CA ILE A 111 0.69 -8.18 -16.71
C ILE A 111 -0.45 -9.14 -16.37
N ARG A 112 -0.36 -10.42 -16.75
CA ARG A 112 -1.36 -11.44 -16.38
C ARG A 112 -1.40 -11.69 -14.88
N HIS A 113 -0.24 -11.75 -14.22
CA HIS A 113 -0.17 -11.95 -12.76
C HIS A 113 -0.36 -10.67 -11.94
N ILE A 114 0.04 -9.52 -12.49
CA ILE A 114 -0.04 -8.21 -11.83
C ILE A 114 -0.76 -7.24 -12.78
N PRO A 115 -2.10 -7.19 -12.74
CA PRO A 115 -2.88 -6.30 -13.58
C PRO A 115 -2.50 -4.82 -13.38
N LYS A 116 -2.39 -4.08 -14.49
CA LYS A 116 -1.94 -2.67 -14.50
C LYS A 116 -2.73 -1.73 -13.59
N ARG A 117 -4.02 -2.02 -13.36
CA ARG A 117 -4.89 -1.21 -12.49
C ARG A 117 -4.36 -1.05 -11.06
N TYR A 118 -3.56 -1.99 -10.57
CA TYR A 118 -2.96 -1.92 -9.23
C TYR A 118 -1.62 -1.18 -9.21
N TRP A 119 -0.98 -0.95 -10.36
CA TRP A 119 0.37 -0.40 -10.43
C TRP A 119 0.47 1.02 -9.88
N LYS A 120 -0.63 1.79 -9.92
CA LYS A 120 -0.71 3.16 -9.40
C LYS A 120 -0.33 3.30 -7.92
N TYR A 121 -0.44 2.23 -7.13
CA TYR A 121 -0.13 2.22 -5.70
C TYR A 121 1.09 1.36 -5.34
N LEU A 122 1.78 0.82 -6.34
CA LEU A 122 2.99 0.02 -6.13
C LEU A 122 4.21 0.92 -6.14
N SER A 123 4.92 1.00 -5.01
CA SER A 123 6.13 1.81 -4.87
C SER A 123 7.20 1.45 -5.92
N GLU A 124 7.30 0.18 -6.32
CA GLU A 124 8.23 -0.30 -7.35
C GLU A 124 7.86 0.10 -8.80
N LYS A 125 6.67 0.65 -9.03
CA LYS A 125 6.20 1.08 -10.36
C LYS A 125 6.07 2.60 -10.48
N GLN A 126 6.33 3.35 -9.42
CA GLN A 126 6.28 4.80 -9.46
C GLN A 126 7.49 5.35 -10.23
N PRO A 127 7.28 6.37 -11.09
CA PRO A 127 8.39 7.09 -11.70
C PRO A 127 9.15 7.87 -10.61
N ASN A 128 10.47 7.95 -10.77
CA ASN A 128 11.32 8.85 -9.98
C ASN A 128 11.02 10.31 -10.29
#